data_AF-A0A432FFF2-F1
#
_entry.id   AF-A0A432FFF2-F1
#
_cell.length_a   1.000
_cell.length_b   1.000
_cell.length_c   1.000
_cell.angle_alpha   90.00
_cell.angle_beta   90.00
_cell.angle_gamma   90.00
#
_symmetry.space_group_name_H-M   'P 1'
#
loop_
_entity.id
_entity.type
_entity.pdbx_description
1 polymer ?
#
loop_
_entity_poly.entity_id
_entity_poly.type
_entity_poly.pdbx_seq_one_letter_code
_entity_poly.pdbx_strand_id
1 'polypeptide(L)'
;MIYAPKFIAVGLCLFAAIQGANAKELKLDDLFPKDRLLEVNITIAEQDWDKIRYQRRTRENALPPSRQFEPPPPPYSYVEASVTIDGVTFPKVGLRKKGFLGSQDTTRPSLKVKLDYIEKEGNIDGLQDLTLNNNRQDTSLMSQFMGYAIWDTAGAPGSRCAFAKVTVNGRNLGVYCHVETIREQLLRREFGSDKGTLFEGTVVDFYPDWEGSFERKTGDDKKGRAHLVKVIKAMQGGDGARG
;
A
#
# COMPACT_ATOMS: atom_id res chain seq x y z
N MET A 1 -37.62 60.15 -47.59
CA MET A 1 -37.63 59.03 -46.62
C MET A 1 -36.91 57.86 -47.26
N ILE A 2 -35.71 57.53 -46.77
CA ILE A 2 -34.81 56.53 -47.38
C ILE A 2 -35.05 55.19 -46.64
N TYR A 3 -35.33 54.14 -47.41
CA TYR A 3 -35.55 52.78 -46.93
C TYR A 3 -34.20 52.07 -46.75
N ALA A 4 -33.93 51.54 -45.56
CA ALA A 4 -32.72 50.74 -45.26
C ALA A 4 -33.09 49.25 -45.21
N PRO A 5 -32.35 48.34 -45.88
CA PRO A 5 -32.63 46.90 -45.80
C PRO A 5 -32.00 46.31 -44.53
N LYS A 6 -32.76 45.48 -43.82
CA LYS A 6 -32.25 44.67 -42.69
C LYS A 6 -31.63 43.39 -43.24
N PHE A 7 -30.32 43.24 -43.10
CA PHE A 7 -29.63 41.96 -43.31
C PHE A 7 -29.79 41.08 -42.07
N ILE A 8 -30.34 39.88 -42.25
CA ILE A 8 -30.36 38.82 -41.21
C ILE A 8 -29.13 37.95 -41.45
N ALA A 9 -28.17 38.01 -40.53
CA ALA A 9 -27.03 37.11 -40.50
C ALA A 9 -27.46 35.79 -39.82
N VAL A 10 -27.47 34.70 -40.58
CA VAL A 10 -27.67 33.34 -40.06
C VAL A 10 -26.29 32.84 -39.60
N GLY A 11 -26.06 32.84 -38.29
CA GLY A 11 -24.86 32.28 -37.68
C GLY A 11 -24.92 30.75 -37.67
N LEU A 12 -24.05 30.11 -38.46
CA LEU A 12 -23.86 28.67 -38.45
C LEU A 12 -22.98 28.29 -37.24
N CYS A 13 -23.60 27.91 -36.13
CA CYS A 13 -22.88 27.34 -34.99
C CYS A 13 -22.44 25.91 -35.30
N LEU A 14 -21.16 25.73 -35.62
CA LEU A 14 -20.49 24.43 -35.64
C LEU A 14 -20.31 23.94 -34.20
N PHE A 15 -21.16 23.01 -33.74
CA PHE A 15 -20.90 22.23 -32.54
C PHE A 15 -19.81 21.20 -32.83
N ALA A 16 -18.57 21.49 -32.42
CA ALA A 16 -17.54 20.47 -32.35
C ALA A 16 -17.85 19.55 -31.15
N ALA A 17 -18.26 18.32 -31.44
CA ALA A 17 -18.40 17.28 -30.42
C ALA A 17 -17.00 16.90 -29.92
N ILE A 18 -16.64 17.34 -28.72
CA ILE A 18 -15.46 16.84 -28.01
C ILE A 18 -15.81 15.41 -27.60
N GLN A 19 -15.34 14.42 -28.36
CA GLN A 19 -15.31 13.03 -27.91
C GLN A 19 -14.31 12.96 -26.75
N GLY A 20 -14.83 13.04 -25.52
CA GLY A 20 -14.06 12.70 -24.33
C GLY A 20 -13.65 11.24 -24.43
N ALA A 21 -12.35 10.97 -24.60
CA ALA A 21 -11.81 9.64 -24.38
C ALA A 21 -12.21 9.21 -22.96
N ASN A 22 -12.88 8.06 -22.82
CA ASN A 22 -13.14 7.49 -21.51
C ASN A 22 -11.79 7.39 -20.78
N ALA A 23 -11.67 8.07 -19.65
CA ALA A 23 -10.49 7.95 -18.81
C ALA A 23 -10.32 6.47 -18.46
N LYS A 24 -9.13 5.91 -18.73
CA LYS A 24 -8.80 4.55 -18.33
C LYS A 24 -9.06 4.42 -16.83
N GLU A 25 -9.96 3.52 -16.45
CA GLU A 25 -10.23 3.19 -15.06
C GLU A 25 -9.40 1.96 -14.69
N LEU A 26 -8.59 2.04 -13.63
CA LEU A 26 -7.85 0.88 -13.13
C LEU A 26 -8.78 0.00 -12.28
N LYS A 27 -8.67 -1.31 -12.46
CA LYS A 27 -9.28 -2.32 -11.57
C LYS A 27 -8.21 -2.97 -10.71
N LEU A 28 -8.64 -3.70 -9.67
CA LEU A 28 -7.69 -4.35 -8.77
C LEU A 28 -6.73 -5.29 -9.48
N ASP A 29 -7.24 -6.08 -10.44
CA ASP A 29 -6.44 -7.05 -11.19
C ASP A 29 -5.36 -6.38 -12.06
N ASP A 30 -5.60 -5.14 -12.53
CA ASP A 30 -4.63 -4.37 -13.30
C ASP A 30 -3.38 -3.98 -12.48
N LEU A 31 -3.50 -3.96 -11.15
CA LEU A 31 -2.40 -3.61 -10.24
C LEU A 31 -1.45 -4.78 -9.99
N PHE A 32 -1.85 -6.01 -10.31
CA PHE A 32 -1.06 -7.21 -10.01
C PHE A 32 -0.77 -8.07 -11.27
N PRO A 33 -0.21 -7.49 -12.35
CA PRO A 33 0.15 -8.26 -13.53
C PRO A 33 1.28 -9.26 -13.23
N LYS A 34 1.23 -10.44 -13.85
CA LYS A 34 2.25 -11.49 -13.71
C LYS A 34 3.28 -11.50 -14.86
N ASP A 35 3.01 -10.79 -15.94
CA ASP A 35 3.71 -10.86 -17.23
C ASP A 35 4.36 -9.52 -17.66
N ARG A 36 4.12 -8.44 -16.92
CA ARG A 36 4.71 -7.12 -17.15
C ARG A 36 4.97 -6.40 -15.84
N LEU A 37 5.70 -5.29 -15.93
CA LEU A 37 5.88 -4.37 -14.81
C LEU A 37 4.69 -3.42 -14.75
N LEU A 38 4.17 -3.18 -13.54
CA LEU A 38 3.31 -2.04 -13.26
C LEU A 38 4.14 -0.76 -13.34
N GLU A 39 3.73 0.22 -14.14
CA GLU A 39 4.44 1.49 -14.24
C GLU A 39 3.93 2.45 -13.16
N VAL A 40 4.81 2.84 -12.24
CA VAL A 40 4.49 3.75 -11.13
C VAL A 40 5.40 4.96 -11.18
N ASN A 41 4.83 6.12 -11.51
CA ASN A 41 5.55 7.40 -11.57
C ASN A 41 5.06 8.29 -10.44
N ILE A 42 5.97 8.77 -9.60
CA ILE A 42 5.67 9.58 -8.42
C ILE A 42 6.29 10.96 -8.62
N THR A 43 5.49 12.00 -8.37
CA THR A 43 5.98 13.39 -8.31
C THR A 43 5.76 13.93 -6.90
N ILE A 44 6.81 14.49 -6.32
CA ILE A 44 6.86 14.94 -4.92
C ILE A 44 7.81 16.14 -4.81
N ALA A 45 7.54 17.07 -3.89
CA ALA A 45 8.47 18.16 -3.60
C ALA A 45 9.84 17.63 -3.13
N GLU A 46 10.94 18.19 -3.62
CA GLU A 46 12.29 17.69 -3.32
C GLU A 46 12.58 17.65 -1.81
N GLN A 47 12.15 18.69 -1.07
CA GLN A 47 12.27 18.75 0.39
C GLN A 47 11.53 17.60 1.09
N ASP A 48 10.37 17.19 0.58
CA ASP A 48 9.57 16.12 1.16
C ASP A 48 10.14 14.75 0.78
N TRP A 49 10.71 14.62 -0.43
CA TRP A 49 11.46 13.43 -0.82
C TRP A 49 12.69 13.21 0.06
N ASP A 50 13.48 14.26 0.29
CA ASP A 50 14.62 14.22 1.21
C ASP A 50 14.17 13.90 2.63
N LYS A 51 13.11 14.56 3.12
CA LYS A 51 12.53 14.27 4.44
C LYS A 51 12.22 12.79 4.60
N ILE A 52 11.44 12.17 3.70
CA ILE A 52 11.04 10.77 3.88
C ILE A 52 12.20 9.80 3.70
N ARG A 53 13.13 10.04 2.76
CA ARG A 53 14.21 9.07 2.49
C ARG A 53 15.23 9.03 3.63
N TYR A 54 15.43 10.14 4.33
CA TYR A 54 16.31 10.24 5.49
C TYR A 54 15.68 9.87 6.83
N GLN A 55 14.35 9.68 6.92
CA GLN A 55 13.74 9.10 8.12
C GLN A 55 14.32 7.71 8.40
N ARG A 56 14.56 7.42 9.69
CA ARG A 56 15.22 6.19 10.14
C ARG A 56 14.51 5.55 11.34
N ARG A 57 14.43 4.24 11.27
CA ARG A 57 14.20 3.33 12.38
C ARG A 57 15.57 2.89 12.89
N THR A 58 15.87 3.07 14.17
CA THR A 58 17.13 2.64 14.80
C THR A 58 16.88 1.40 15.64
N ARG A 59 17.93 0.72 16.10
CA ARG A 59 17.74 -0.47 16.94
C ARG A 59 17.05 -0.11 18.25
N GLU A 60 17.41 1.03 18.82
CA GLU A 60 16.92 1.54 20.10
C GLU A 60 15.42 1.85 20.03
N ASN A 61 14.96 2.52 18.96
CA ASN A 61 13.54 2.83 18.80
C ASN A 61 12.71 1.66 18.26
N ALA A 62 13.34 0.70 17.57
CA ALA A 62 12.65 -0.45 17.00
C ALA A 62 12.48 -1.59 18.00
N LEU A 63 13.46 -1.78 18.89
CA LEU A 63 13.55 -2.91 19.80
C LEU A 63 13.70 -2.47 21.28
N PRO A 64 12.91 -1.50 21.78
CA PRO A 64 12.90 -1.22 23.21
C PRO A 64 12.31 -2.42 23.97
N PRO A 65 12.68 -2.65 25.25
CA PRO A 65 12.08 -3.72 26.06
C PRO A 65 10.55 -3.63 26.14
N SER A 66 9.98 -2.43 26.14
CA SER A 66 8.52 -2.21 26.13
C SER A 66 7.82 -2.80 24.90
N ARG A 67 8.56 -3.08 23.81
CA ARG A 67 8.02 -3.76 22.62
C ARG A 67 7.33 -5.08 22.95
N GLN A 68 7.76 -5.74 24.03
CA GLN A 68 7.17 -6.97 24.54
C GLN A 68 5.68 -6.83 24.90
N PHE A 69 5.22 -5.62 25.22
CA PHE A 69 3.84 -5.37 25.67
C PHE A 69 3.06 -4.40 24.77
N GLU A 70 3.74 -3.60 23.95
CA GLU A 70 3.11 -2.66 23.05
C GLU A 70 4.00 -2.38 21.81
N PRO A 71 3.43 -2.14 20.62
CA PRO A 71 4.23 -1.76 19.46
C PRO A 71 4.89 -0.38 19.68
N PRO A 72 6.17 -0.19 19.33
CA PRO A 72 6.79 1.13 19.42
C PRO A 72 6.19 2.09 18.38
N PRO A 73 6.30 3.42 18.60
CA PRO A 73 5.78 4.42 17.68
C PRO A 73 6.28 4.25 16.23
N PRO A 74 5.46 4.56 15.22
CA PRO A 74 5.88 4.50 13.84
C PRO A 74 6.91 5.61 13.54
N PRO A 75 8.07 5.29 12.91
CA PRO A 75 9.14 6.25 12.67
C PRO A 75 9.01 6.99 11.33
N TYR A 76 8.00 6.66 10.52
CA TYR A 76 7.83 7.20 9.17
C TYR A 76 6.53 7.97 9.08
N SER A 77 6.59 9.18 8.56
CA SER A 77 5.44 10.06 8.35
C SER A 77 5.07 10.11 6.88
N TYR A 78 3.79 10.38 6.59
CA TYR A 78 3.35 10.73 5.25
C TYR A 78 3.70 12.17 4.90
N VAL A 79 3.91 12.40 3.61
CA VAL A 79 4.01 13.71 2.94
C VAL A 79 3.11 13.66 1.70
N GLU A 80 2.69 14.83 1.20
CA GLU A 80 1.87 14.90 -0.01
C GLU A 80 2.70 14.61 -1.26
N ALA A 81 2.10 13.90 -2.22
CA ALA A 81 2.66 13.60 -3.52
C ALA A 81 1.54 13.39 -4.54
N SER A 82 1.92 13.24 -5.81
CA SER A 82 1.06 12.66 -6.84
C SER A 82 1.66 11.35 -7.34
N VAL A 83 0.81 10.45 -7.80
CA VAL A 83 1.24 9.19 -8.43
C VAL A 83 0.46 8.95 -9.72
N THR A 84 1.15 8.50 -10.76
CA THR A 84 0.57 7.99 -11.99
C THR A 84 0.86 6.50 -12.08
N ILE A 85 -0.20 5.69 -12.12
CA ILE A 85 -0.14 4.22 -12.20
C ILE A 85 -0.68 3.84 -13.57
N ASP A 86 0.15 3.24 -14.43
CA ASP A 86 -0.24 2.79 -15.78
C ASP A 86 -1.04 3.84 -16.59
N GLY A 87 -0.67 5.12 -16.45
CA GLY A 87 -1.28 6.26 -17.13
C GLY A 87 -2.43 6.95 -16.38
N VAL A 88 -2.88 6.42 -15.24
CA VAL A 88 -3.94 7.01 -14.41
C VAL A 88 -3.35 7.77 -13.24
N THR A 89 -3.66 9.06 -13.14
CA THR A 89 -3.05 9.98 -12.16
C THR A 89 -3.94 10.22 -10.95
N PHE A 90 -3.34 10.11 -9.77
CA PHE A 90 -3.90 10.46 -8.47
C PHE A 90 -3.11 11.67 -7.93
N PRO A 91 -3.69 12.88 -7.94
CA PRO A 91 -2.93 14.11 -7.72
C PRO A 91 -2.57 14.39 -6.26
N LYS A 92 -3.32 13.83 -5.30
CA LYS A 92 -3.21 14.17 -3.87
C LYS A 92 -3.13 12.94 -2.98
N VAL A 93 -2.04 12.19 -3.14
CA VAL A 93 -1.75 10.98 -2.38
C VAL A 93 -0.77 11.24 -1.25
N GLY A 94 -0.71 10.32 -0.29
CA GLY A 94 0.29 10.31 0.75
C GLY A 94 1.43 9.40 0.35
N LEU A 95 2.67 9.90 0.37
CA LEU A 95 3.86 9.08 0.23
C LEU A 95 4.57 8.96 1.57
N ARG A 96 5.04 7.77 1.92
CA ARG A 96 5.99 7.62 3.03
C ARG A 96 7.01 6.53 2.76
N LYS A 97 8.13 6.61 3.48
CA LYS A 97 9.05 5.49 3.60
C LYS A 97 8.39 4.32 4.34
N LYS A 98 8.77 3.12 3.93
CA LYS A 98 8.48 1.86 4.60
C LYS A 98 9.79 1.14 4.88
N GLY A 99 9.85 0.41 5.99
CA GLY A 99 10.94 -0.52 6.23
C GLY A 99 11.07 -0.96 7.68
N PHE A 100 11.85 -2.02 7.86
CA PHE A 100 12.44 -2.39 9.15
C PHE A 100 13.96 -2.28 9.05
N LEU A 101 14.70 -2.62 10.11
CA LEU A 101 16.15 -2.42 10.21
C LEU A 101 16.93 -2.83 8.94
N GLY A 102 16.65 -4.01 8.38
CA GLY A 102 17.39 -4.54 7.21
C GLY A 102 16.99 -3.98 5.84
N SER A 103 15.81 -3.38 5.72
CA SER A 103 15.26 -2.94 4.42
C SER A 103 15.38 -1.43 4.18
N GLN A 104 15.92 -0.68 5.15
CA GLN A 104 16.07 0.76 5.05
C GLN A 104 17.14 1.15 4.03
N ASP A 105 16.80 2.14 3.22
CA ASP A 105 17.66 2.67 2.17
C ASP A 105 17.32 4.15 1.98
N THR A 106 18.32 5.00 1.74
CA THR A 106 18.15 6.43 1.46
C THR A 106 18.12 6.74 -0.03
N THR A 107 18.66 5.84 -0.87
CA THR A 107 18.74 5.97 -2.33
C THR A 107 17.57 5.28 -3.00
N ARG A 108 17.19 4.09 -2.50
CA ARG A 108 16.10 3.25 -3.02
C ARG A 108 15.20 2.75 -1.88
N PRO A 109 14.51 3.67 -1.16
CA PRO A 109 13.64 3.29 -0.04
C PRO A 109 12.49 2.41 -0.52
N SER A 110 12.01 1.51 0.34
CA SER A 110 10.66 0.97 0.16
C SER A 110 9.65 2.07 0.42
N LEU A 111 8.56 2.09 -0.34
CA LEU A 111 7.58 3.17 -0.33
C LEU A 111 6.19 2.62 -0.05
N LYS A 112 5.38 3.44 0.62
CA LYS A 112 3.94 3.22 0.71
C LYS A 112 3.22 4.44 0.16
N VAL A 113 2.35 4.22 -0.80
CA VAL A 113 1.48 5.26 -1.38
C VAL A 113 0.08 5.05 -0.83
N LYS A 114 -0.50 6.10 -0.26
CA LYS A 114 -1.84 6.11 0.31
C LYS A 114 -2.74 6.99 -0.57
N LEU A 115 -3.63 6.37 -1.33
CA LEU A 115 -4.50 7.04 -2.30
C LEU A 115 -5.55 7.93 -1.61
N ASP A 116 -6.05 7.51 -0.46
CA ASP A 116 -7.06 8.21 0.35
C ASP A 116 -6.47 9.23 1.34
N TYR A 117 -5.25 9.73 1.07
CA TYR A 117 -4.54 10.58 2.02
C TYR A 117 -5.21 11.94 2.22
N ILE A 118 -5.48 12.66 1.13
CA ILE A 118 -6.23 13.92 1.13
C ILE A 118 -7.69 13.65 0.74
N GLU A 119 -7.91 13.07 -0.43
CA GLU A 119 -9.23 12.75 -0.97
C GLU A 119 -9.70 11.39 -0.42
N LYS A 120 -10.66 11.38 0.51
CA LYS A 120 -10.98 10.17 1.32
C LYS A 120 -11.59 9.03 0.51
N GLU A 121 -12.13 9.35 -0.65
CA GLU A 121 -12.69 8.43 -1.61
C GLU A 121 -11.61 7.81 -2.52
N GLY A 122 -10.36 8.27 -2.46
CA GLY A 122 -9.27 7.81 -3.31
C GLY A 122 -8.97 6.32 -3.15
N ASN A 123 -9.30 5.52 -4.16
CA ASN A 123 -9.03 4.09 -4.18
C ASN A 123 -9.01 3.54 -5.62
N ILE A 124 -8.54 2.30 -5.78
CA ILE A 124 -8.62 1.51 -7.01
C ILE A 124 -9.37 0.22 -6.67
N ASP A 125 -10.66 0.17 -7.00
CA ASP A 125 -11.53 -0.99 -6.75
C ASP A 125 -11.54 -1.43 -5.27
N GLY A 126 -11.47 -0.46 -4.36
CA GLY A 126 -11.36 -0.65 -2.91
C GLY A 126 -9.92 -0.65 -2.36
N LEU A 127 -8.89 -0.72 -3.20
CA LEU A 127 -7.49 -0.65 -2.78
C LEU A 127 -7.09 0.79 -2.51
N GLN A 128 -6.67 1.08 -1.29
CA GLN A 128 -6.26 2.43 -0.86
C GLN A 128 -4.76 2.61 -0.76
N ASP A 129 -3.99 1.52 -0.68
CA ASP A 129 -2.56 1.56 -0.37
C ASP A 129 -1.74 0.73 -1.36
N LEU A 130 -0.80 1.36 -2.07
CA LEU A 130 0.27 0.63 -2.76
C LEU A 130 1.45 0.41 -1.81
N THR A 131 1.86 -0.84 -1.64
CA THR A 131 3.09 -1.20 -0.92
C THR A 131 4.17 -1.59 -1.92
N LEU A 132 5.24 -0.81 -2.00
CA LEU A 132 6.36 -0.97 -2.93
C LEU A 132 7.62 -1.34 -2.15
N ASN A 133 7.96 -2.64 -2.11
CA ASN A 133 9.12 -3.15 -1.40
C ASN A 133 10.37 -3.10 -2.30
N ASN A 134 11.46 -2.55 -1.76
CA ASN A 134 12.74 -2.46 -2.47
C ASN A 134 13.48 -3.81 -2.55
N ASN A 135 13.07 -4.83 -1.79
CA ASN A 135 13.76 -6.12 -1.74
C ASN A 135 15.28 -6.01 -1.48
N ARG A 136 15.71 -5.02 -0.69
CA ARG A 136 17.14 -4.74 -0.45
C ARG A 136 17.97 -5.96 0.03
N GLN A 137 17.33 -6.89 0.73
CA GLN A 137 17.97 -8.08 1.29
C GLN A 137 17.87 -9.32 0.39
N ASP A 138 17.21 -9.21 -0.77
CA ASP A 138 17.02 -10.29 -1.73
C ASP A 138 17.69 -9.91 -3.05
N THR A 139 18.87 -10.48 -3.30
CA THR A 139 19.69 -10.19 -4.49
C THR A 139 18.98 -10.56 -5.79
N SER A 140 18.09 -11.55 -5.76
CA SER A 140 17.33 -11.99 -6.95
C SER A 140 16.16 -11.06 -7.27
N LEU A 141 15.67 -10.31 -6.28
CA LEU A 141 14.38 -9.62 -6.27
C LEU A 141 13.15 -10.54 -6.44
N MET A 142 13.32 -11.86 -6.58
CA MET A 142 12.27 -12.81 -6.91
C MET A 142 11.66 -13.50 -5.70
N SER A 143 12.35 -13.57 -4.57
CA SER A 143 11.96 -14.43 -3.44
C SER A 143 10.60 -14.04 -2.89
N GLN A 144 10.31 -12.73 -2.78
CA GLN A 144 9.01 -12.24 -2.32
C GLN A 144 7.89 -12.58 -3.32
N PHE A 145 8.11 -12.33 -4.61
CA PHE A 145 7.14 -12.61 -5.66
C PHE A 145 6.80 -14.11 -5.71
N MET A 146 7.83 -14.96 -5.77
CA MET A 146 7.68 -16.42 -5.79
C MET A 146 7.04 -16.95 -4.51
N GLY A 147 7.40 -16.39 -3.35
CA GLY A 147 6.82 -16.77 -2.07
C GLY A 147 5.31 -16.57 -2.05
N TYR A 148 4.82 -15.39 -2.45
CA TYR A 148 3.38 -15.15 -2.56
C TYR A 148 2.72 -16.06 -3.60
N ALA A 149 3.36 -16.28 -4.75
CA ALA A 149 2.81 -17.16 -5.80
C ALA A 149 2.65 -18.63 -5.36
N ILE A 150 3.60 -19.16 -4.57
CA ILE A 150 3.52 -20.53 -4.06
C ILE A 150 2.34 -20.68 -3.09
N TRP A 151 2.18 -19.74 -2.16
CA TRP A 151 1.08 -19.79 -1.17
C TRP A 151 -0.29 -19.57 -1.81
N ASP A 152 -0.38 -18.68 -2.80
CA ASP A 152 -1.58 -18.49 -3.63
C ASP A 152 -1.97 -19.79 -4.34
N THR A 153 -1.00 -20.48 -4.95
CA THR A 153 -1.21 -21.79 -5.60
C THR A 153 -1.65 -22.87 -4.61
N ALA A 154 -1.19 -22.79 -3.36
CA ALA A 154 -1.59 -23.69 -2.28
C ALA A 154 -2.98 -23.36 -1.68
N GLY A 155 -3.67 -22.31 -2.18
CA GLY A 155 -4.96 -21.88 -1.68
C GLY A 155 -4.90 -21.20 -0.30
N ALA A 156 -3.73 -20.73 0.12
CA ALA A 156 -3.59 -20.01 1.38
C ALA A 156 -4.05 -18.55 1.20
N PRO A 157 -4.85 -18.01 2.15
CA PRO A 157 -5.29 -16.63 2.08
C PRO A 157 -4.08 -15.69 2.17
N GLY A 158 -3.95 -14.77 1.20
CA GLY A 158 -2.73 -13.98 1.11
C GLY A 158 -2.83 -12.75 0.22
N SER A 159 -1.79 -11.92 0.30
CA SER A 159 -1.61 -10.77 -0.58
C SER A 159 -1.26 -11.23 -1.99
N ARG A 160 -1.81 -10.53 -2.98
CA ARG A 160 -1.25 -10.57 -4.33
C ARG A 160 0.14 -9.90 -4.35
N CYS A 161 0.98 -10.32 -5.29
CA CYS A 161 2.28 -9.72 -5.51
C CYS A 161 2.55 -9.59 -7.01
N ALA A 162 3.07 -8.44 -7.42
CA ALA A 162 3.55 -8.18 -8.77
C ALA A 162 4.85 -7.38 -8.72
N PHE A 163 5.44 -7.16 -9.89
CA PHE A 163 6.57 -6.25 -10.02
C PHE A 163 6.11 -4.88 -10.50
N ALA A 164 6.72 -3.83 -9.95
CA ALA A 164 6.48 -2.45 -10.35
C ALA A 164 7.81 -1.76 -10.70
N LYS A 165 7.84 -1.02 -11.81
CA LYS A 165 8.90 -0.07 -12.10
C LYS A 165 8.56 1.26 -11.46
N VAL A 166 9.41 1.73 -10.56
CA VAL A 166 9.16 2.96 -9.78
C VAL A 166 10.07 4.09 -10.24
N THR A 167 9.47 5.20 -10.64
CA THR A 167 10.14 6.45 -10.98
C THR A 167 9.71 7.53 -9.98
N VAL A 168 10.65 8.31 -9.44
CA VAL A 168 10.36 9.44 -8.56
C VAL A 168 11.01 10.70 -9.13
N ASN A 169 10.23 11.75 -9.38
CA ASN A 169 10.70 13.02 -9.98
C ASN A 169 11.55 12.80 -11.24
N GLY A 170 11.09 11.91 -12.13
CA GLY A 170 11.80 11.54 -13.37
C GLY A 170 13.00 10.60 -13.19
N ARG A 171 13.43 10.32 -11.95
CA ARG A 171 14.50 9.37 -11.66
C ARG A 171 13.97 7.96 -11.49
N ASN A 172 14.41 7.04 -12.35
CA ASN A 172 14.12 5.63 -12.21
C ASN A 172 14.83 5.05 -10.96
N LEU A 173 14.05 4.50 -10.03
CA LEU A 173 14.54 3.81 -8.82
C LEU A 173 14.64 2.29 -9.00
N GLY A 174 14.24 1.76 -10.16
CA GLY A 174 14.32 0.35 -10.52
C GLY A 174 13.03 -0.43 -10.25
N VAL A 175 13.17 -1.76 -10.21
CA VAL A 175 12.04 -2.70 -10.04
C VAL A 175 11.80 -2.99 -8.57
N TYR A 176 10.55 -2.95 -8.13
CA TYR A 176 10.07 -3.20 -6.77
C TYR A 176 9.09 -4.37 -6.77
N CYS A 177 8.95 -5.06 -5.64
CA CYS A 177 7.76 -5.90 -5.43
C CYS A 177 6.60 -5.01 -4.96
N HIS A 178 5.55 -4.94 -5.77
CA HIS A 178 4.26 -4.40 -5.34
C HIS A 178 3.46 -5.50 -4.66
N VAL A 179 3.32 -5.39 -3.33
CA VAL A 179 2.55 -6.34 -2.52
C VAL A 179 1.21 -5.69 -2.15
N GLU A 180 0.14 -6.45 -2.27
CA GLU A 180 -1.17 -6.01 -1.83
C GLU A 180 -1.18 -5.77 -0.32
N THR A 181 -1.63 -4.58 0.09
CA THR A 181 -1.70 -4.25 1.51
C THR A 181 -2.84 -5.03 2.17
N ILE A 182 -2.53 -5.77 3.24
CA ILE A 182 -3.55 -6.49 4.02
C ILE A 182 -4.46 -5.48 4.73
N ARG A 183 -5.67 -5.34 4.18
CA ARG A 183 -6.74 -4.42 4.60
C ARG A 183 -8.09 -5.06 4.30
N GLU A 184 -9.17 -4.33 4.57
CA GLU A 184 -10.56 -4.74 4.42
C GLU A 184 -10.86 -5.39 3.06
N GLN A 185 -10.29 -4.87 1.96
CA GLN A 185 -10.48 -5.45 0.63
C GLN A 185 -9.93 -6.89 0.52
N LEU A 186 -8.69 -7.11 0.97
CA LEU A 186 -8.10 -8.46 1.00
C LEU A 186 -8.91 -9.36 1.94
N LEU A 187 -9.33 -8.86 3.11
CA LEU A 187 -10.14 -9.64 4.04
C LEU A 187 -11.46 -10.11 3.40
N ARG A 188 -12.14 -9.24 2.66
CA ARG A 188 -13.35 -9.62 1.91
C ARG A 188 -13.06 -10.67 0.84
N ARG A 189 -11.95 -10.54 0.10
CA ARG A 189 -11.58 -11.51 -0.94
C ARG A 189 -11.24 -12.88 -0.36
N GLU A 190 -10.38 -12.92 0.65
CA GLU A 190 -9.78 -14.15 1.17
C GLU A 190 -10.63 -14.85 2.24
N PHE A 191 -11.42 -14.10 3.00
CA PHE A 191 -12.22 -14.63 4.12
C PHE A 191 -13.73 -14.43 3.94
N GLY A 192 -14.17 -13.81 2.83
CA GLY A 192 -15.58 -13.47 2.58
C GLY A 192 -16.13 -12.33 3.43
N SER A 193 -15.34 -11.77 4.36
CA SER A 193 -15.75 -10.65 5.22
C SER A 193 -14.54 -9.91 5.81
N ASP A 194 -14.70 -8.61 6.01
CA ASP A 194 -13.77 -7.71 6.71
C ASP A 194 -14.17 -7.41 8.17
N LYS A 195 -15.24 -8.04 8.68
CA LYS A 195 -15.77 -7.78 10.02
C LYS A 195 -14.91 -8.33 11.16
N GLY A 196 -13.92 -9.16 10.84
CA GLY A 196 -12.94 -9.68 11.79
C GLY A 196 -11.95 -8.61 12.25
N THR A 197 -11.12 -8.95 13.25
CA THR A 197 -10.03 -8.09 13.70
C THR A 197 -8.73 -8.51 13.03
N LEU A 198 -8.04 -7.57 12.38
CA LEU A 198 -6.73 -7.79 11.77
C LEU A 198 -5.63 -7.27 12.68
N PHE A 199 -4.62 -8.11 12.94
CA PHE A 199 -3.41 -7.76 13.65
C PHE A 199 -2.17 -7.99 12.79
N GLU A 200 -1.18 -7.12 12.91
CA GLU A 200 0.19 -7.34 12.40
C GLU A 200 1.11 -7.76 13.55
N GLY A 201 1.77 -8.90 13.40
CA GLY A 201 2.79 -9.35 14.35
C GLY A 201 4.20 -8.96 13.89
N THR A 202 4.70 -7.80 14.30
CA THR A 202 6.11 -7.43 14.06
C THR A 202 6.95 -7.69 15.30
N VAL A 203 7.90 -8.64 15.24
CA VAL A 203 8.78 -9.02 16.38
C VAL A 203 7.94 -9.23 17.64
N VAL A 204 7.00 -10.17 17.55
CA VAL A 204 6.11 -10.64 18.60
C VAL A 204 5.80 -12.10 18.30
N ASP A 205 5.48 -12.87 19.33
CA ASP A 205 5.06 -14.26 19.22
C ASP A 205 3.93 -14.52 20.23
N PHE A 206 3.31 -15.69 20.20
CA PHE A 206 2.20 -16.08 21.06
C PHE A 206 2.64 -16.50 22.47
N TYR A 207 3.44 -15.65 23.13
CA TYR A 207 3.83 -15.82 24.54
C TYR A 207 2.74 -15.30 25.50
N PRO A 208 2.63 -15.85 26.72
CA PRO A 208 1.75 -15.30 27.73
C PRO A 208 2.08 -13.83 28.00
N ASP A 209 1.04 -13.01 28.11
CA ASP A 209 1.07 -11.56 28.39
C ASP A 209 1.66 -10.69 27.26
N TRP A 210 1.87 -11.24 26.06
CA TRP A 210 2.41 -10.51 24.89
C TRP A 210 1.32 -10.07 23.91
N GLU A 211 0.04 -10.33 24.20
CA GLU A 211 -1.05 -10.02 23.27
C GLU A 211 -1.09 -8.53 22.92
N GLY A 212 -0.61 -7.62 23.78
CA GLY A 212 -0.58 -6.18 23.53
C GLY A 212 0.36 -5.76 22.40
N SER A 213 1.38 -6.56 22.09
CA SER A 213 2.40 -6.24 21.07
C SER A 213 1.98 -6.46 19.63
N PHE A 214 0.89 -7.20 19.42
CA PHE A 214 0.29 -7.30 18.09
C PHE A 214 -0.30 -5.93 17.70
N GLU A 215 0.04 -5.39 16.53
CA GLU A 215 -0.45 -4.08 16.10
C GLU A 215 -1.82 -4.24 15.45
N ARG A 216 -2.89 -3.71 16.08
CA ARG A 216 -4.22 -3.75 15.48
C ARG A 216 -4.27 -2.88 14.22
N LYS A 217 -4.74 -3.45 13.11
CA LYS A 217 -4.93 -2.75 11.84
C LYS A 217 -6.37 -2.36 11.58
N THR A 218 -7.32 -3.26 11.85
CA THR A 218 -8.76 -3.07 11.62
C THR A 218 -9.58 -3.87 12.64
N GLY A 219 -10.89 -3.62 12.73
CA GLY A 219 -11.80 -4.36 13.59
C GLY A 219 -11.78 -3.97 15.07
N ASP A 220 -12.57 -4.69 15.88
CA ASP A 220 -12.77 -4.46 17.32
C ASP A 220 -11.55 -4.97 18.10
N ASP A 221 -10.84 -4.05 18.77
CA ASP A 221 -9.62 -4.37 19.52
C ASP A 221 -9.91 -5.28 20.71
N LYS A 222 -10.92 -4.93 21.53
CA LYS A 222 -11.24 -5.67 22.75
C LYS A 222 -11.59 -7.13 22.43
N LYS A 223 -12.43 -7.35 21.42
CA LYS A 223 -12.77 -8.71 20.95
C LYS A 223 -11.57 -9.42 20.35
N GLY A 224 -10.77 -8.71 19.54
CA GLY A 224 -9.58 -9.26 18.91
C GLY A 224 -8.52 -9.73 19.91
N ARG A 225 -8.21 -8.91 20.93
CA ARG A 225 -7.29 -9.25 22.02
C ARG A 225 -7.79 -10.44 22.82
N ALA A 226 -9.09 -10.51 23.12
CA ALA A 226 -9.69 -11.67 23.78
C ALA A 226 -9.52 -12.97 22.97
N HIS A 227 -9.55 -12.89 21.63
CA HIS A 227 -9.22 -14.03 20.77
C HIS A 227 -7.73 -14.36 20.76
N LEU A 228 -6.84 -13.36 20.70
CA LEU A 228 -5.38 -13.58 20.80
C LEU A 228 -5.01 -14.31 22.09
N VAL A 229 -5.59 -13.92 23.24
CA VAL A 229 -5.37 -14.61 24.52
C VAL A 229 -5.81 -16.08 24.46
N LYS A 230 -6.92 -16.40 23.77
CA LYS A 230 -7.34 -17.79 23.57
C LYS A 230 -6.35 -18.57 22.70
N VAL A 231 -5.82 -17.96 21.63
CA VAL A 231 -4.79 -18.57 20.77
C VAL A 231 -3.52 -18.83 21.58
N ILE A 232 -3.03 -17.84 22.33
CA ILE A 232 -1.85 -17.98 23.21
C ILE A 232 -2.02 -19.15 24.17
N LYS A 233 -3.18 -19.25 24.83
CA LYS A 233 -3.49 -20.37 25.73
C LYS A 233 -3.55 -21.71 25.01
N ALA A 234 -4.13 -21.77 23.81
CA ALA A 234 -4.19 -23.00 23.01
C ALA A 234 -2.80 -23.48 22.58
N MET A 235 -1.91 -22.55 22.20
CA MET A 235 -0.52 -22.86 21.83
C MET A 235 0.32 -23.37 23.01
N GLN A 236 -0.04 -23.00 24.25
CA GLN A 236 0.57 -23.54 25.46
C GLN A 236 0.05 -24.93 25.84
N GLY A 237 -1.18 -25.26 25.44
CA GLY A 237 -1.88 -26.48 25.83
C GLY A 237 -1.63 -27.70 24.92
N GLY A 238 -0.82 -27.55 23.88
CA GLY A 238 -0.30 -28.70 23.16
C GLY A 238 0.85 -29.31 23.94
N ASP A 239 0.72 -30.58 24.34
CA ASP A 239 1.84 -31.46 24.72
C ASP A 239 2.77 -31.74 23.50
N GLY A 240 3.12 -30.68 22.77
CA GLY A 240 4.18 -30.68 21.78
C GLY A 240 5.49 -30.79 22.54
N ALA A 241 5.91 -32.04 22.73
CA ALA A 241 7.19 -32.42 23.26
C ALA A 241 8.28 -31.41 22.87
N ARG A 242 8.96 -30.88 23.89
CA ARG A 242 10.32 -30.38 23.75
C ARG A 242 11.16 -31.58 23.30
N GLY A 243 11.28 -31.75 21.98
CA GLY A 243 12.22 -32.65 21.30
C GLY A 243 13.34 -31.84 20.68
#